data_AF-A0A537G0C8-F1
#
_entry.id   AF-A0A537G0C8-F1
#
_cell.length_a   1.000
_cell.length_b   1.000
_cell.length_c   1.000
_cell.angle_alpha   90.00
_cell.angle_beta   90.00
_cell.angle_gamma   90.00
#
_symmetry.space_group_name_H-M   'P 1'
#
loop_
_entity.id
_entity.type
_entity.pdbx_description
1 polymer ?
#
loop_
_entity_poly.entity_id
_entity_poly.type
_entity_poly.pdbx_seq_one_letter_code
_entity_poly.pdbx_strand_id
1 'polypeptide(L)'
;MAETSTPHEEKTPPKKQLSIEEILRPLLEMSGIKDFVDLELHLYTARGGALDRFRIRTYPTFLRTLGPGSYQITISEPRVEGMDSPPFKITFISVGLDYDAKTGWSVISVVTDWEEEIYPGADSEQLKDRASKIGRRIVTVLQFVVLIKDFAGLFGVH
;
A
#
# COMPACT_ATOMS: atom_id res chain seq x y z
N MET A 1 15.25 3.15 61.44
CA MET A 1 14.61 3.77 60.25
C MET A 1 15.64 3.75 59.14
N ALA A 2 15.43 2.94 58.11
CA ALA A 2 16.25 2.91 56.91
C ALA A 2 15.28 2.66 55.74
N GLU A 3 14.95 3.72 55.01
CA GLU A 3 14.15 3.62 53.80
C GLU A 3 15.06 3.10 52.68
N THR A 4 14.73 1.90 52.18
CA THR A 4 15.39 1.32 51.02
C THR A 4 14.60 1.74 49.80
N SER A 5 15.06 2.78 49.12
CA SER A 5 14.48 3.20 47.84
C SER A 5 14.84 2.20 46.75
N THR A 6 13.91 1.31 46.42
CA THR A 6 13.98 0.49 45.20
C THR A 6 13.99 1.40 43.97
N PRO A 7 14.89 1.19 42.98
CA PRO A 7 14.82 1.91 41.72
C PRO A 7 13.59 1.44 40.95
N HIS A 8 12.69 2.37 40.63
CA HIS A 8 11.59 2.12 39.70
C HIS A 8 12.21 1.92 38.31
N GLU A 9 12.24 0.67 37.85
CA GLU A 9 12.51 0.33 36.46
C GLU A 9 11.40 0.95 35.61
N GLU A 10 11.70 2.08 34.99
CA GLU A 10 10.80 2.78 34.06
C GLU A 10 10.61 1.89 32.83
N LYS A 11 9.64 0.97 32.90
CA LYS A 11 9.20 0.18 31.74
C LYS A 11 8.65 1.16 30.72
N THR A 12 9.47 1.52 29.74
CA THR A 12 9.04 2.33 28.59
C THR A 12 7.82 1.65 27.99
N PRO A 13 6.66 2.33 27.89
CA PRO A 13 5.48 1.72 27.30
C PRO A 13 5.80 1.25 25.88
N PRO A 14 5.29 0.08 25.43
CA PRO A 14 5.58 -0.43 24.10
C PRO A 14 5.18 0.65 23.07
N LYS A 15 6.14 1.13 22.28
CA LYS A 15 5.89 2.08 21.18
C LYS A 15 4.84 1.44 20.27
N LYS A 16 3.63 2.02 20.24
CA LYS A 16 2.55 1.59 19.33
C LYS A 16 3.10 1.65 17.91
N GLN A 17 3.21 0.50 17.24
CA GLN A 17 3.66 0.47 15.85
C GLN A 17 2.53 1.02 14.97
N LEU A 18 2.86 1.99 14.12
CA LEU A 18 1.93 2.51 13.12
C LEU A 18 1.57 1.42 12.10
N SER A 19 0.29 1.28 11.82
CA SER A 19 -0.22 0.42 10.76
C SER A 19 0.26 0.94 9.40
N ILE A 20 0.50 0.04 8.44
CA ILE A 20 0.79 0.48 7.06
C ILE A 20 -0.43 1.18 6.44
N GLU A 21 -1.64 0.76 6.82
CA GLU A 21 -2.87 1.37 6.35
C GLU A 21 -3.02 2.81 6.86
N GLU A 22 -2.67 3.08 8.12
CA GLU A 22 -2.70 4.44 8.69
C GLU A 22 -1.78 5.41 7.91
N ILE A 23 -0.72 4.89 7.26
CA ILE A 23 0.17 5.68 6.41
C ILE A 23 -0.37 5.81 4.97
N LEU A 24 -0.86 4.70 4.39
CA LEU A 24 -1.28 4.68 2.99
C LEU A 24 -2.64 5.32 2.75
N ARG A 25 -3.59 5.18 3.69
CA ARG A 25 -4.96 5.70 3.57
C ARG A 25 -5.02 7.19 3.21
N PRO A 26 -4.41 8.13 3.96
CA PRO A 26 -4.48 9.55 3.61
C PRO A 26 -3.85 9.85 2.25
N LEU A 27 -2.79 9.13 1.88
CA LEU A 27 -2.14 9.30 0.57
C LEU A 27 -3.03 8.81 -0.58
N LEU A 28 -3.73 7.69 -0.38
CA LEU A 28 -4.68 7.16 -1.34
C LEU A 28 -5.90 8.08 -1.52
N GLU A 29 -6.40 8.67 -0.42
CA GLU A 29 -7.48 9.67 -0.45
C GLU A 29 -7.10 10.92 -1.25
N MET A 30 -5.88 11.41 -1.05
CA MET A 30 -5.31 12.50 -1.84
C MET A 30 -5.13 12.14 -3.32
N SER A 31 -4.82 10.86 -3.61
CA SER A 31 -4.72 10.36 -4.98
C SER A 31 -6.08 10.15 -5.66
N GLY A 32 -7.19 10.28 -4.92
CA GLY A 32 -8.56 10.17 -5.43
C GLY A 32 -9.27 8.84 -5.13
N ILE A 33 -8.71 7.96 -4.29
CA ILE A 33 -9.41 6.80 -3.71
C ILE A 33 -9.94 7.24 -2.34
N LYS A 34 -11.15 7.80 -2.32
CA LYS A 34 -11.69 8.57 -1.21
C LYS A 34 -12.11 7.76 0.00
N ASP A 35 -12.44 6.50 -0.21
CA ASP A 35 -12.84 5.60 0.86
C ASP A 35 -12.63 4.15 0.42
N PHE A 36 -12.48 3.25 1.39
CA PHE A 36 -12.35 1.81 1.21
C PHE A 36 -12.46 1.07 2.55
N VAL A 37 -12.93 -0.18 2.48
CA VAL A 37 -13.19 -1.03 3.66
C VAL A 37 -11.89 -1.62 4.22
N ASP A 38 -11.03 -2.17 3.37
CA ASP A 38 -9.78 -2.81 3.78
C ASP A 38 -8.66 -2.50 2.77
N LEU A 39 -7.43 -2.52 3.27
CA LEU A 39 -6.21 -2.44 2.47
C LEU A 39 -5.24 -3.55 2.90
N GLU A 40 -4.83 -4.34 1.91
CA GLU A 40 -3.83 -5.37 2.08
C GLU A 40 -2.59 -5.05 1.25
N LEU A 41 -1.42 -5.07 1.88
CA LEU A 41 -0.13 -5.01 1.19
C LEU A 41 0.58 -6.35 1.35
N HIS A 42 0.99 -6.93 0.23
CA HIS A 42 1.73 -8.18 0.18
C HIS A 42 3.07 -8.00 -0.53
N LEU A 43 4.08 -8.73 -0.04
CA LEU A 43 5.35 -8.95 -0.72
C LEU A 43 5.39 -10.42 -1.19
N TYR A 44 5.75 -10.62 -2.45
CA TYR A 44 5.98 -11.92 -3.04
C TYR A 44 7.48 -12.18 -3.17
N THR A 45 7.94 -13.33 -2.66
CA THR A 45 9.33 -13.74 -2.76
C THR A 45 9.44 -15.13 -3.34
N ALA A 46 10.35 -15.34 -4.28
CA ALA A 46 10.70 -16.68 -4.73
C ALA A 46 11.72 -17.30 -3.76
N ARG A 47 11.39 -18.43 -3.16
CA ARG A 47 12.31 -19.23 -2.33
C ARG A 47 12.32 -20.66 -2.82
N GLY A 48 13.47 -21.12 -3.32
CA GLY A 48 13.65 -22.51 -3.77
C GLY A 48 12.68 -22.96 -4.88
N GLY A 49 12.19 -22.04 -5.71
CA GLY A 49 11.21 -22.32 -6.77
C GLY A 49 9.74 -22.22 -6.35
N ALA A 50 9.44 -21.98 -5.07
CA ALA A 50 8.10 -21.66 -4.58
C ALA A 50 7.90 -20.14 -4.45
N LEU A 51 6.68 -19.67 -4.75
CA LEU A 51 6.28 -18.28 -4.54
C LEU A 51 5.65 -18.15 -3.14
N ASP A 52 6.37 -17.53 -2.22
CA ASP A 52 5.85 -17.20 -0.89
C ASP A 52 5.18 -15.83 -0.90
N ARG A 53 4.07 -15.68 -0.15
CA ARG A 53 3.35 -14.42 0.03
C ARG A 53 3.38 -13.99 1.49
N PHE A 54 3.89 -12.79 1.75
CA PHE A 54 3.98 -12.20 3.08
C PHE A 54 3.10 -10.94 3.19
N ARG A 55 2.11 -10.94 4.10
CA ARG A 55 1.27 -9.76 4.36
C ARG A 55 2.00 -8.77 5.26
N ILE A 56 2.18 -7.55 4.78
CA ILE A 56 2.78 -6.43 5.50
C ILE A 56 1.67 -5.68 6.22
N ARG A 57 1.71 -5.64 7.56
CA ARG A 57 0.68 -5.00 8.39
C ARG A 57 1.10 -3.68 9.03
N THR A 58 2.40 -3.49 9.26
CA THR A 58 2.92 -2.32 9.99
C THR A 58 3.93 -1.57 9.16
N TYR A 59 3.98 -0.25 9.32
CA TYR A 59 4.94 0.61 8.62
C TYR A 59 6.40 0.22 8.92
N PRO A 60 6.82 -0.09 10.16
CA PRO A 60 8.17 -0.58 10.42
C PRO A 60 8.50 -1.91 9.72
N THR A 61 7.51 -2.79 9.55
CA THR A 61 7.71 -4.02 8.78
C THR A 61 7.89 -3.71 7.31
N PHE A 62 7.04 -2.84 6.76
CA PHE A 62 7.19 -2.35 5.38
C PHE A 62 8.59 -1.80 5.12
N LEU A 63 9.08 -0.89 5.97
CA LEU A 63 10.41 -0.29 5.80
C LEU A 63 11.56 -1.29 5.82
N ARG A 64 11.45 -2.34 6.66
CA ARG A 64 12.43 -3.42 6.79
C ARG A 64 12.39 -4.39 5.62
N THR A 65 11.21 -4.67 5.07
CA THR A 65 11.05 -5.56 3.92
C THR A 65 11.15 -4.83 2.58
N LEU A 66 11.17 -3.50 2.58
CA LEU A 66 11.28 -2.69 1.38
C LEU A 66 12.65 -2.90 0.73
N GLY A 67 12.62 -3.64 -0.38
CA GLY A 67 13.74 -3.93 -1.26
C GLY A 67 13.24 -4.49 -2.58
N PRO A 68 14.13 -4.71 -3.56
CA PRO A 68 13.75 -5.16 -4.89
C PRO A 68 12.87 -6.41 -4.86
N GLY A 69 11.74 -6.38 -5.55
CA GLY A 69 10.79 -7.48 -5.56
C GLY A 69 9.39 -7.08 -5.98
N SER A 70 8.51 -8.08 -6.04
CA SER A 70 7.13 -7.91 -6.48
C SER A 70 6.19 -7.77 -5.28
N TYR A 71 5.33 -6.78 -5.34
CA TYR A 71 4.36 -6.45 -4.31
C TYR A 71 2.96 -6.45 -4.91
N GLN A 72 1.96 -6.58 -4.04
CA GLN A 72 0.57 -6.37 -4.43
C GLN A 72 -0.13 -5.56 -3.37
N ILE A 73 -0.83 -4.53 -3.83
CA ILE A 73 -1.81 -3.81 -3.02
C ILE A 73 -3.19 -4.26 -3.43
N THR A 74 -4.00 -4.67 -2.47
CA THR A 74 -5.42 -4.95 -2.68
C THR A 74 -6.23 -4.00 -1.82
N ILE A 75 -7.22 -3.34 -2.43
CA ILE A 75 -8.12 -2.39 -1.80
C ILE A 75 -9.54 -2.90 -2.00
N SER A 76 -10.27 -3.10 -0.92
CA SER A 76 -11.63 -3.64 -0.93
C SER A 76 -12.68 -2.55 -0.87
N GLU A 77 -13.71 -2.69 -1.71
CA GLU A 77 -14.81 -1.74 -1.91
C GLU A 77 -14.36 -0.27 -2.06
N PRO A 78 -13.40 0.04 -2.98
CA PRO A 78 -12.89 1.39 -3.11
C PRO A 78 -13.91 2.34 -3.75
N ARG A 79 -14.01 3.55 -3.19
CA ARG A 79 -14.70 4.69 -3.82
C ARG A 79 -13.68 5.59 -4.50
N VAL A 80 -13.74 5.68 -5.84
CA VAL A 80 -12.75 6.43 -6.63
C VAL A 80 -13.39 7.66 -7.29
N GLU A 81 -12.80 8.84 -7.07
CA GLU A 81 -13.20 10.09 -7.70
C GLU A 81 -12.48 10.34 -9.04
N GLY A 82 -13.17 11.06 -9.93
CA GLY A 82 -12.62 11.53 -11.20
C GLY A 82 -12.41 10.42 -12.24
N MET A 83 -13.19 9.34 -12.17
CA MET A 83 -13.37 8.43 -13.29
C MET A 83 -14.68 8.81 -13.98
N ASP A 84 -14.61 9.24 -15.25
CA ASP A 84 -15.68 9.91 -16.00
C ASP A 84 -16.90 9.00 -16.34
N SER A 85 -17.62 8.48 -15.35
CA SER A 85 -18.90 7.75 -15.49
C SER A 85 -19.61 7.58 -14.14
N PRO A 86 -20.94 7.41 -14.12
CA PRO A 86 -21.75 7.31 -12.88
C PRO A 86 -21.22 6.23 -11.93
N PRO A 87 -21.49 6.31 -10.61
CA PRO A 87 -20.76 5.56 -9.59
C PRO A 87 -20.92 4.07 -9.79
N PHE A 88 -19.92 3.44 -10.41
CA PHE A 88 -19.79 2.00 -10.49
C PHE A 88 -19.24 1.51 -9.16
N LYS A 89 -19.87 0.48 -8.61
CA LYS A 89 -19.35 -0.18 -7.42
C LYS A 89 -18.21 -1.10 -7.85
N ILE A 90 -16.99 -0.78 -7.44
CA ILE A 90 -15.84 -1.68 -7.54
C ILE A 90 -15.81 -2.45 -6.22
N THR A 91 -15.78 -3.79 -6.24
CA THR A 91 -15.63 -4.56 -5.00
C THR A 91 -14.17 -4.80 -4.65
N PHE A 92 -13.26 -4.79 -5.63
CA PHE A 92 -11.82 -4.74 -5.33
C PHE A 92 -10.98 -4.09 -6.43
N ILE A 93 -9.88 -3.46 -5.99
CA ILE A 93 -8.74 -3.08 -6.84
C ILE A 93 -7.54 -3.86 -6.33
N SER A 94 -6.89 -4.64 -7.20
CA SER A 94 -5.63 -5.31 -6.93
C SER A 94 -4.57 -4.81 -7.91
N VAL A 95 -3.48 -4.25 -7.40
CA VAL A 95 -2.38 -3.73 -8.22
C VAL A 95 -1.11 -4.50 -7.90
N GLY A 96 -0.63 -5.25 -8.90
CA GLY A 96 0.67 -5.89 -8.88
C GLY A 96 1.75 -4.88 -9.27
N LEU A 97 2.81 -4.82 -8.49
CA LEU A 97 3.85 -3.81 -8.55
C LEU A 97 5.22 -4.46 -8.48
N ASP A 98 6.20 -3.93 -9.19
CA ASP A 98 7.61 -4.21 -8.94
C ASP A 98 8.27 -2.99 -8.32
N TYR A 99 9.12 -3.23 -7.33
CA TYR A 99 10.01 -2.21 -6.81
C TYR A 99 11.44 -2.53 -7.23
N ASP A 100 12.14 -1.52 -7.74
CA ASP A 100 13.58 -1.53 -7.92
C ASP A 100 14.17 -0.28 -7.26
N ALA A 101 15.31 -0.44 -6.58
CA ALA A 101 15.90 0.67 -5.81
C ALA A 101 16.42 1.81 -6.69
N LYS A 102 16.70 1.57 -7.97
CA LYS A 102 17.20 2.59 -8.92
C LYS A 102 16.06 3.26 -9.68
N THR A 103 15.07 2.49 -10.12
CA THR A 103 13.99 2.99 -10.98
C THR A 103 12.68 3.26 -10.23
N GLY A 104 12.56 2.83 -8.98
CA GLY A 104 11.39 3.03 -8.14
C GLY A 104 10.31 1.98 -8.36
N TRP A 105 9.05 2.38 -8.10
CA TRP A 105 7.89 1.52 -8.28
C TRP A 105 7.40 1.50 -9.72
N SER A 106 7.05 0.33 -10.23
CA SER A 106 6.40 0.15 -11.53
C SER A 106 5.16 -0.72 -11.41
N VAL A 107 4.14 -0.45 -12.22
CA VAL A 107 2.91 -1.24 -12.28
C VAL A 107 3.12 -2.41 -13.23
N ILE A 108 2.93 -3.63 -12.73
CA ILE A 108 2.93 -4.86 -13.53
C ILE A 108 1.52 -5.15 -14.04
N SER A 109 0.54 -5.05 -13.15
CA SER A 109 -0.84 -5.38 -13.44
C SER A 109 -1.80 -4.61 -12.56
N VAL A 110 -3.00 -4.38 -13.08
CA VAL A 110 -4.15 -3.87 -12.34
C VAL A 110 -5.29 -4.80 -12.64
N VAL A 111 -5.81 -5.45 -11.62
CA VAL A 111 -6.93 -6.37 -11.67
C VAL A 111 -8.04 -5.79 -10.83
N THR A 112 -9.23 -5.76 -11.38
CA THR A 112 -10.45 -5.31 -10.73
C THR A 112 -11.55 -6.30 -11.06
N ASP A 113 -12.57 -6.38 -10.23
CA ASP A 113 -13.82 -7.10 -10.50
C ASP A 113 -14.69 -6.36 -11.52
N TRP A 114 -14.10 -5.76 -12.55
CA TRP A 114 -14.89 -5.23 -13.65
C TRP A 114 -15.55 -6.40 -14.34
N GLU A 115 -16.77 -6.72 -13.94
CA GLU A 115 -17.57 -7.69 -14.64
C GLU A 115 -17.69 -7.26 -16.10
N GLU A 116 -17.22 -8.12 -17.01
CA GLU A 116 -17.71 -8.15 -18.39
C GLU A 116 -19.26 -8.26 -18.42
N GLU A 117 -19.89 -8.70 -17.32
CA GLU A 117 -21.35 -8.80 -17.13
C GLU A 117 -22.07 -7.46 -16.79
N ILE A 118 -21.41 -6.45 -16.19
CA ILE A 118 -22.08 -5.17 -15.83
C ILE A 118 -22.08 -4.17 -17.00
N TYR A 119 -21.14 -4.31 -17.94
CA TYR A 119 -21.02 -3.40 -19.09
C TYR A 119 -21.02 -4.14 -20.44
N PRO A 120 -22.19 -4.56 -20.94
CA PRO A 120 -22.32 -4.87 -22.37
C PRO A 120 -22.09 -3.58 -23.18
N GLY A 121 -20.84 -3.34 -23.61
CA GLY A 121 -20.46 -2.21 -24.48
C GLY A 121 -19.41 -1.23 -23.94
N ALA A 122 -18.78 -1.48 -22.78
CA ALA A 122 -17.58 -0.70 -22.41
C ALA A 122 -16.44 -1.07 -23.36
N ASP A 123 -15.91 -0.08 -24.07
CA ASP A 123 -14.72 -0.26 -24.90
C ASP A 123 -13.54 -0.69 -24.02
N SER A 124 -12.87 -1.77 -24.41
CA SER A 124 -11.68 -2.30 -23.75
C SER A 124 -10.60 -1.25 -23.52
N GLU A 125 -10.53 -0.21 -24.37
CA GLU A 125 -9.59 0.90 -24.22
C GLU A 125 -9.90 1.79 -23.02
N GLN A 126 -11.18 2.07 -22.75
CA GLN A 126 -11.59 2.89 -21.59
C GLN A 126 -11.30 2.17 -20.28
N LEU A 127 -11.50 0.85 -20.25
CA LEU A 127 -11.13 0.01 -19.12
C LEU A 127 -9.61 0.05 -18.90
N LYS A 128 -8.80 -0.13 -19.96
CA LYS A 128 -7.34 -0.03 -19.86
C LYS A 128 -6.86 1.34 -19.37
N ASP A 129 -7.45 2.44 -19.84
CA ASP A 129 -7.11 3.80 -19.40
C ASP A 129 -7.41 4.00 -17.90
N ARG A 130 -8.59 3.55 -17.44
CA ARG A 130 -8.96 3.61 -16.01
C ARG A 130 -7.99 2.81 -15.15
N ALA A 131 -7.63 1.60 -15.58
CA ALA A 131 -6.71 0.73 -14.86
C ALA A 131 -5.34 1.40 -14.74
N SER A 132 -4.85 1.97 -15.84
CA SER A 132 -3.61 2.73 -15.90
C SER A 132 -3.63 3.93 -14.94
N LYS A 133 -4.72 4.72 -14.90
CA LYS A 133 -4.88 5.85 -13.98
C LYS A 133 -4.82 5.40 -12.52
N ILE A 134 -5.49 4.31 -12.16
CA ILE A 134 -5.46 3.74 -10.80
C ILE A 134 -4.04 3.28 -10.43
N GLY A 135 -3.39 2.52 -11.31
CA GLY A 135 -2.02 2.05 -11.09
C GLY A 135 -1.04 3.20 -10.86
N ARG A 136 -1.13 4.27 -11.65
CA ARG A 136 -0.29 5.48 -11.50
C ARG A 136 -0.51 6.17 -10.16
N ARG A 137 -1.76 6.29 -9.70
CA ARG A 137 -2.11 6.88 -8.39
C ARG A 137 -1.45 6.10 -7.26
N ILE A 138 -1.57 4.77 -7.27
CA ILE A 138 -0.96 3.90 -6.26
C ILE A 138 0.58 3.97 -6.28
N VAL A 139 1.20 3.95 -7.46
CA VAL A 139 2.65 4.14 -7.60
C VAL A 139 3.10 5.48 -7.02
N THR A 140 2.35 6.55 -7.27
CA THR A 140 2.67 7.89 -6.74
C THR A 140 2.66 7.90 -5.21
N VAL A 141 1.63 7.28 -4.62
CA VAL A 141 1.52 7.11 -3.16
C VAL A 141 2.72 6.36 -2.61
N LEU A 142 3.06 5.21 -3.19
CA LEU A 142 4.18 4.39 -2.72
C LEU A 142 5.52 5.10 -2.88
N GLN A 143 5.71 5.84 -3.97
CA GLN A 143 6.92 6.64 -4.18
C GLN A 143 7.07 7.70 -3.08
N PHE A 144 5.97 8.36 -2.69
CA PHE A 144 5.99 9.33 -1.59
C PHE A 144 6.37 8.69 -0.25
N VAL A 145 5.89 7.48 0.03
CA VAL A 145 6.25 6.74 1.26
C VAL A 145 7.74 6.39 1.29
N VAL A 146 8.32 6.00 0.16
CA VAL A 146 9.77 5.73 0.06
C VAL A 146 10.58 7.01 0.26
N LEU A 147 10.15 8.13 -0.33
CA LEU A 147 10.82 9.42 -0.12
C LEU A 147 10.85 9.82 1.37
N ILE A 148 9.74 9.64 2.09
CA ILE A 148 9.70 9.90 3.54
C ILE A 148 10.71 9.03 4.30
N LYS A 149 10.85 7.75 3.94
CA LYS A 149 11.87 6.85 4.53
C LYS A 149 13.26 7.42 4.34
N ASP A 150 13.59 7.82 3.12
CA ASP A 150 14.93 8.33 2.79
C ASP A 150 15.22 9.64 3.53
N PHE A 151 14.24 10.54 3.62
CA PHE A 151 14.36 11.76 4.44
C PHE A 151 14.55 11.45 5.92
N ALA A 152 13.77 10.53 6.51
CA ALA A 152 13.94 10.14 7.91
C ALA A 152 15.32 9.53 8.19
N GLY A 153 15.85 8.74 7.24
CA GLY A 153 17.19 8.18 7.30
C GLY A 153 18.30 9.23 7.18
N LEU A 154 18.11 10.25 6.33
CA LEU A 154 19.05 11.37 6.18
C LEU A 154 19.12 12.28 7.42
N PHE A 155 18.02 12.41 8.17
CA PHE A 155 17.94 13.26 9.36
C PHE A 155 18.13 12.52 10.69
N GLY A 156 18.52 11.24 10.66
CA GLY A 156 18.91 10.49 11.86
C GLY A 156 17.78 10.20 12.86
N VAL A 157 16.53 10.22 12.41
CA VAL A 157 15.37 9.90 13.25
C VAL A 157 15.13 8.38 13.16
N HIS A 158 15.70 7.63 14.10
CA HIS A 158 15.53 6.17 14.23
C HIS A 158 14.32 5.77 15.11
#